data_AF-A0A2U2RWE9-F1
#
_entry.id   AF-A0A2U2RWE9-F1
#
_cell.length_a   1.000
_cell.length_b   1.000
_cell.length_c   1.000
_cell.angle_alpha   90.00
_cell.angle_beta   90.00
_cell.angle_gamma   90.00
#
_symmetry.space_group_name_H-M   'P 1'
#
loop_
_entity.id
_entity.type
_entity.pdbx_description
1 polymer ?
#
loop_
_entity_poly.entity_id
_entity_poly.type
_entity_poly.pdbx_seq_one_letter_code
_entity_poly.pdbx_strand_id
1 'polypeptide(L)'
;MKKILIIFIFLSCSQKKSNIHIVEKEDFQILLNKEVQLIDVRTPNEYGNGFIANAENINFKSKDFLSQISKLDKSKPVLLYCSAGGRSAKASKIFDSLGFKEIYDLKGGYLSW
;
A
#
# COMPACT_ATOMS: atom_id res chain seq x y z
N MET A 1 8.39 50.87 28.38
CA MET A 1 7.31 49.85 28.34
C MET A 1 6.78 49.87 26.91
N LYS A 2 7.08 48.93 26.02
CA LYS A 2 6.62 47.54 25.98
C LYS A 2 7.60 46.75 25.10
N LYS A 3 8.18 45.66 25.62
CA LYS A 3 8.92 44.68 24.81
C LYS A 3 7.88 43.86 24.05
N ILE A 4 7.77 44.06 22.73
CA ILE A 4 6.93 43.22 21.87
C ILE A 4 7.76 41.97 21.55
N LEU A 5 7.41 40.86 22.20
CA LEU A 5 7.96 39.54 21.96
C LEU A 5 7.21 38.93 20.78
N ILE A 6 7.81 38.98 19.59
CA ILE A 6 7.29 38.27 18.41
C ILE A 6 7.63 36.79 18.56
N ILE A 7 6.64 35.99 18.95
CA ILE A 7 6.74 34.53 18.93
C ILE A 7 6.38 34.08 17.51
N PHE A 8 7.39 33.92 16.67
CA PHE A 8 7.28 33.19 15.41
C PHE A 8 7.15 31.70 15.74
N ILE A 9 5.91 31.20 15.82
CA ILE A 9 5.65 29.76 15.86
C ILE A 9 5.95 29.22 14.47
N PHE A 10 7.15 28.69 14.28
CA PHE A 10 7.44 27.81 13.15
C PHE A 10 6.59 26.54 13.32
N LEU A 11 5.38 26.54 12.73
CA LEU A 11 4.71 25.30 12.38
C LEU A 11 5.55 24.62 11.31
N SER A 12 6.52 23.83 11.77
CA SER A 12 7.28 22.93 10.91
C SER A 12 6.31 21.86 10.42
N CYS A 13 5.75 22.10 9.23
CA CYS A 13 4.97 21.11 8.53
C CYS A 13 5.95 20.05 8.03
N SER A 14 6.16 19.00 8.81
CA SER A 14 6.98 17.86 8.41
C SER A 14 6.27 17.15 7.25
N GLN A 15 6.70 17.39 6.01
CA GLN A 15 6.21 16.64 4.84
C GLN A 15 6.65 15.18 4.99
N LYS A 16 5.73 14.31 5.43
CA LYS A 16 5.97 12.88 5.55
C LYS A 16 6.24 12.32 4.15
N LYS A 17 7.46 11.84 3.92
CA LYS A 17 7.82 11.10 2.70
C LYS A 17 6.96 9.83 2.63
N SER A 18 6.32 9.60 1.49
CA SER A 18 5.52 8.39 1.22
C SER A 18 6.38 7.13 1.31
N ASN A 19 5.84 6.05 1.88
CA ASN A 19 6.49 4.73 1.96
C ASN A 19 6.08 3.80 0.80
N ILE A 20 5.57 4.37 -0.29
CA ILE A 20 5.07 3.63 -1.46
C ILE A 20 6.15 3.54 -2.53
N HIS A 21 6.44 2.32 -2.95
CA HIS A 21 7.36 1.96 -4.01
C HIS A 21 6.59 1.30 -5.15
N ILE A 22 6.54 1.93 -6.31
CA ILE A 22 6.01 1.29 -7.52
C ILE A 22 7.15 0.48 -8.14
N VAL A 23 6.95 -0.82 -8.32
CA VAL A 23 7.99 -1.74 -8.79
C VAL A 23 7.54 -2.50 -10.03
N GLU A 24 8.50 -2.83 -10.90
CA GLU A 24 8.29 -3.70 -12.05
C GLU A 24 8.17 -5.17 -11.60
N LYS A 25 7.76 -6.05 -12.52
CA LYS A 25 7.55 -7.47 -12.24
C LYS A 25 8.78 -8.15 -11.63
N GLU A 26 9.96 -7.88 -12.17
CA GLU A 26 11.20 -8.55 -11.79
C GLU A 26 11.56 -8.25 -10.33
N ASP A 27 11.49 -6.98 -9.92
CA ASP A 27 11.71 -6.56 -8.54
C ASP A 27 10.62 -7.12 -7.61
N PHE A 28 9.37 -7.14 -8.07
CA PHE A 28 8.25 -7.72 -7.31
C PHE A 28 8.48 -9.22 -7.05
N GLN A 29 8.97 -9.97 -8.05
CA GLN A 29 9.32 -11.39 -7.90
C GLN A 29 10.46 -11.61 -6.91
N ILE A 30 11.47 -10.73 -6.90
CA ILE A 30 12.56 -10.80 -5.92
C ILE A 30 12.02 -10.61 -4.51
N LEU A 31 11.13 -9.63 -4.31
CA LEU A 31 10.52 -9.32 -3.01
C LEU A 31 9.64 -10.45 -2.48
N LEU A 32 9.00 -11.25 -3.34
CA LEU A 32 8.22 -12.43 -2.94
C LEU A 32 9.05 -13.51 -2.23
N ASN A 33 10.38 -13.51 -2.38
CA ASN A 33 11.25 -14.45 -1.68
C ASN A 33 11.58 -14.02 -0.24
N LYS A 34 11.07 -12.89 0.22
CA LYS A 34 11.22 -12.38 1.59
C LYS A 34 9.94 -12.66 2.39
N GLU A 35 10.01 -12.42 3.70
CA GLU A 35 8.82 -12.44 4.55
C GLU A 35 7.95 -11.20 4.26
N VAL A 36 6.87 -11.38 3.50
CA VAL A 36 6.00 -10.30 3.03
C VAL A 36 4.52 -10.66 3.15
N GLN A 37 3.66 -9.64 3.15
CA GLN A 37 2.21 -9.79 3.02
C GLN A 37 1.81 -9.49 1.58
N LEU A 38 1.51 -10.52 0.78
CA LEU A 38 1.08 -10.35 -0.61
C LEU A 38 -0.44 -10.22 -0.67
N ILE A 39 -0.95 -9.07 -1.13
CA ILE A 39 -2.37 -8.75 -1.15
C ILE A 39 -2.85 -8.48 -2.58
N ASP A 40 -3.84 -9.26 -2.99
CA ASP A 40 -4.61 -9.04 -4.21
C ASP A 40 -5.86 -8.22 -3.90
N VAL A 41 -5.91 -6.98 -4.38
CA VAL A 41 -7.05 -6.09 -4.12
C VAL A 41 -8.16 -6.17 -5.17
N ARG A 42 -8.12 -7.18 -6.05
CA ARG A 42 -9.18 -7.44 -7.05
C ARG A 42 -10.44 -8.02 -6.41
N THR A 43 -11.51 -8.12 -7.20
CA THR A 43 -12.74 -8.79 -6.75
C THR A 43 -12.51 -10.30 -6.60
N PRO A 44 -13.31 -10.99 -5.76
CA PRO A 44 -13.20 -12.44 -5.59
C PRO A 44 -13.35 -13.22 -6.91
N ASN A 45 -14.17 -12.73 -7.83
CA ASN A 45 -14.30 -13.34 -9.16
C ASN A 45 -13.01 -13.22 -9.98
N GLU A 46 -12.36 -12.06 -9.99
CA GLU A 46 -11.06 -11.91 -10.67
C GLU A 46 -9.98 -12.79 -10.04
N TYR A 47 -9.93 -12.86 -8.71
CA TYR A 47 -9.01 -13.71 -7.96
C TYR A 47 -9.24 -15.19 -8.25
N GLY A 48 -10.50 -15.64 -8.27
CA GLY A 48 -10.87 -17.03 -8.58
C GLY A 48 -10.52 -17.47 -10.01
N ASN A 49 -10.29 -16.54 -10.93
CA ASN A 49 -9.85 -16.81 -12.30
C ASN A 49 -8.31 -16.89 -12.44
N GLY A 50 -7.57 -16.83 -11.33
CA GLY A 50 -6.11 -16.89 -11.30
C GLY A 50 -5.52 -15.72 -10.53
N PHE A 51 -4.48 -15.99 -9.76
CA PHE A 51 -3.84 -15.04 -8.84
C PHE A 51 -2.37 -15.39 -8.65
N ILE A 52 -1.59 -14.45 -8.11
CA ILE A 52 -0.20 -14.69 -7.74
C ILE A 52 -0.18 -15.61 -6.53
N ALA A 53 0.54 -16.73 -6.60
CA ALA A 53 0.57 -17.74 -5.54
C ALA A 53 0.83 -17.13 -4.16
N ASN A 54 0.11 -17.62 -3.14
CA ASN A 54 0.12 -17.14 -1.75
C ASN A 54 -0.45 -15.72 -1.52
N ALA A 55 -1.07 -15.09 -2.52
CA ALA A 55 -1.75 -13.82 -2.30
C ALA A 55 -3.02 -13.98 -1.47
N GLU A 56 -3.23 -13.13 -0.48
CA GLU A 56 -4.51 -12.98 0.21
C GLU A 56 -5.43 -12.05 -0.60
N ASN A 57 -6.68 -12.44 -0.85
CA ASN A 57 -7.63 -11.57 -1.53
C ASN A 57 -8.33 -10.64 -0.55
N ILE A 58 -8.02 -9.34 -0.61
CA ILE A 58 -8.70 -8.29 0.14
C ILE A 58 -9.35 -7.32 -0.85
N ASN A 59 -10.60 -7.59 -1.22
CA ASN A 59 -11.31 -6.88 -2.28
C ASN A 59 -11.45 -5.38 -1.98
N PHE A 60 -10.79 -4.53 -2.79
CA PHE A 60 -10.83 -3.07 -2.67
C PHE A 60 -12.25 -2.47 -2.69
N LYS A 61 -13.18 -3.13 -3.38
CA LYS A 61 -14.57 -2.66 -3.51
C LYS A 61 -15.46 -3.09 -2.35
N SER A 62 -14.97 -3.92 -1.44
CA SER A 62 -15.77 -4.43 -0.33
C SER A 62 -15.95 -3.40 0.78
N LYS A 63 -17.10 -3.43 1.45
CA LYS A 63 -17.39 -2.51 2.57
C LYS A 63 -16.48 -2.73 3.78
N ASP A 64 -15.96 -3.94 3.92
CA ASP A 64 -15.08 -4.34 5.02
C ASP A 64 -13.58 -4.21 4.68
N PHE A 65 -13.21 -3.68 3.51
CA PHE A 65 -11.82 -3.52 3.06
C PHE A 65 -10.93 -2.91 4.15
N LEU A 66 -11.35 -1.79 4.75
CA LEU A 66 -10.59 -1.11 5.82
C LEU A 66 -10.43 -1.98 7.07
N SER A 67 -11.45 -2.77 7.41
CA SER A 67 -11.41 -3.67 8.57
C SER A 67 -10.54 -4.91 8.32
N GLN A 68 -10.36 -5.32 7.07
CA GLN A 68 -9.47 -6.43 6.73
C GLN A 68 -8.02 -5.97 6.78
N ILE A 69 -7.69 -4.87 6.10
CA ILE A 69 -6.30 -4.38 6.05
C ILE A 69 -5.79 -3.89 7.42
N SER A 70 -6.67 -3.51 8.35
CA SER A 70 -6.27 -3.11 9.70
C SER A 70 -5.74 -4.27 10.56
N LYS A 71 -6.00 -5.52 10.16
CA LYS A 71 -5.50 -6.74 10.82
C LYS A 71 -4.09 -7.12 10.38
N LEU A 72 -3.61 -6.55 9.28
CA LEU A 72 -2.27 -6.83 8.76
C LEU A 72 -1.20 -6.20 9.64
N ASP A 73 -0.02 -6.80 9.62
CA ASP A 73 1.15 -6.32 10.32
C ASP A 73 1.76 -5.13 9.57
N LYS A 74 1.63 -3.93 10.14
CA LYS A 74 2.14 -2.68 9.54
C LYS A 74 3.67 -2.61 9.51
N SER A 75 4.35 -3.47 10.27
CA SER A 75 5.81 -3.55 10.31
C SER A 75 6.39 -4.46 9.23
N LYS A 76 5.58 -5.36 8.66
CA LYS A 76 6.00 -6.22 7.56
C LYS A 76 5.77 -5.53 6.21
N PRO A 77 6.65 -5.74 5.22
CA PRO A 77 6.43 -5.25 3.87
C PRO A 77 5.11 -5.80 3.30
N VAL A 78 4.36 -4.93 2.64
CA VAL A 78 3.16 -5.33 1.91
C VAL A 78 3.39 -5.19 0.40
N LEU A 79 3.08 -6.25 -0.33
CA LEU A 79 3.09 -6.29 -1.78
C LEU A 79 1.65 -6.23 -2.26
N LEU A 80 1.31 -5.22 -3.06
CA LEU A 80 -0.03 -4.94 -3.54
C LEU A 80 -0.08 -5.09 -5.05
N TYR A 81 -1.16 -5.69 -5.54
CA TYR A 81 -1.51 -5.60 -6.95
C TYR A 81 -3.03 -5.62 -7.14
N CYS A 82 -3.47 -5.11 -8.29
CA CYS A 82 -4.84 -5.31 -8.77
C CYS A 82 -4.80 -5.81 -10.21
N SER A 83 -5.85 -5.63 -11.03
CA SER A 83 -5.79 -6.04 -12.44
C SER A 83 -4.78 -5.21 -13.25
N ALA A 84 -4.91 -3.88 -13.27
CA ALA A 84 -4.14 -2.98 -14.14
C ALA A 84 -3.40 -1.84 -13.39
N GLY A 85 -3.16 -2.01 -12.08
CA GLY A 85 -2.51 -1.01 -11.20
C GLY A 85 -3.42 0.09 -10.63
N GLY A 86 -4.57 0.39 -11.24
CA GLY A 86 -5.41 1.53 -10.80
C GLY A 86 -6.03 1.42 -9.39
N ARG A 87 -6.46 0.23 -8.97
CA ARG A 87 -7.00 0.01 -7.60
C ARG A 87 -5.88 -0.13 -6.58
N SER A 88 -4.79 -0.81 -6.92
CA SER A 88 -3.64 -0.97 -6.00
C SER A 88 -2.94 0.35 -5.73
N ALA A 89 -2.87 1.26 -6.71
CA ALA A 89 -2.37 2.63 -6.49
C ALA A 89 -3.24 3.47 -5.53
N LYS A 90 -4.54 3.16 -5.41
CA LYS A 90 -5.43 3.77 -4.41
C LYS A 90 -5.28 3.08 -3.07
N ALA A 91 -5.20 1.75 -3.06
CA ALA A 91 -4.98 0.96 -1.87
C ALA A 91 -3.65 1.34 -1.19
N SER A 92 -2.54 1.45 -1.92
CA SER A 92 -1.23 1.80 -1.38
C SER A 92 -1.22 3.12 -0.61
N LYS A 93 -1.98 4.12 -1.08
CA LYS A 93 -2.18 5.39 -0.35
C LYS A 93 -2.94 5.23 0.96
N ILE A 94 -3.90 4.32 1.01
CA ILE A 94 -4.62 3.98 2.24
C ILE A 94 -3.69 3.22 3.20
N PHE A 95 -2.87 2.30 2.71
CA PHE A 95 -1.87 1.62 3.53
C PHE A 95 -0.85 2.63 4.11
N ASP A 96 -0.35 3.56 3.31
CA ASP A 96 0.59 4.59 3.78
C ASP A 96 -0.04 5.51 4.85
N SER A 97 -1.31 5.87 4.68
CA SER A 97 -2.04 6.68 5.68
C SER A 97 -2.33 5.92 6.97
N LEU A 98 -2.51 4.60 6.91
CA LEU A 98 -2.65 3.72 8.07
C LEU A 98 -1.33 3.40 8.77
N GLY A 99 -0.19 3.82 8.21
CA GLY A 99 1.13 3.72 8.82
C GLY A 99 1.91 2.44 8.51
N PHE A 100 1.62 1.79 7.39
CA PHE A 100 2.47 0.71 6.88
C PHE A 100 3.84 1.28 6.50
N LYS A 101 4.91 0.56 6.87
CA LYS A 101 6.28 1.05 6.75
C LYS A 101 6.91 0.84 5.37
N GLU A 102 6.51 -0.23 4.68
CA GLU A 102 7.06 -0.61 3.37
C GLU A 102 5.93 -1.13 2.49
N ILE A 103 5.62 -0.41 1.41
CA ILE A 103 4.49 -0.71 0.52
C ILE A 103 5.02 -0.81 -0.90
N TYR A 104 4.85 -1.95 -1.54
CA TYR A 104 5.27 -2.21 -2.91
C TYR A 104 4.04 -2.43 -3.79
N ASP A 105 3.84 -1.60 -4.81
CA ASP A 105 2.72 -1.69 -5.76
C ASP A 105 3.24 -2.20 -7.10
N LEU A 106 2.70 -3.33 -7.58
CA LEU A 106 3.07 -3.91 -8.87
C LEU A 106 2.59 -3.01 -10.00
N LYS A 107 3.53 -2.40 -10.72
CA LYS A 107 3.23 -1.60 -11.90
C LYS A 107 2.59 -2.46 -12.98
N GLY A 108 1.45 -2.01 -13.50
CA GLY A 108 0.66 -2.76 -14.49
C GLY A 108 -0.25 -3.84 -13.88
N GLY A 109 -0.13 -4.14 -12.58
CA GLY A 109 -0.94 -5.12 -11.88
C GLY A 109 -0.78 -6.55 -12.40
N TYR A 110 -1.81 -7.37 -12.22
CA TYR A 110 -1.83 -8.76 -12.67
C TYR A 110 -1.72 -8.91 -14.19
N LEU A 111 -2.06 -7.88 -14.98
CA LEU A 111 -1.88 -7.90 -16.43
C LEU A 111 -0.41 -7.85 -16.86
N SER A 112 0.49 -7.38 -16.00
CA SER A 112 1.93 -7.41 -16.21
C SER A 112 2.61 -8.56 -15.46
N TRP A 113 1.85 -9.43 -14.80
CA TRP A 113 2.33 -10.62 -14.09
C TRP A 113 2.59 -11.79 -15.05
#